data_AF-A0A7C0YTE4-F1
#
_entry.id   AF-A0A7C0YTE4-F1
#
_cell.length_a   1.000
_cell.length_b   1.000
_cell.length_c   1.000
_cell.angle_alpha   90.00
_cell.angle_beta   90.00
_cell.angle_gamma   90.00
#
_symmetry.space_group_name_H-M   'P 1'
#
loop_
_entity.id
_entity.type
_entity.pdbx_description
1 polymer ?
#
loop_
_entity_poly.entity_id
_entity_poly.type
_entity_poly.pdbx_seq_one_letter_code
_entity_poly.pdbx_strand_id
1 'polypeptide(L)'
;EVEMVRREYEANGGKEIFLSMEDTKNDVIVGYCRLRFPFAPHRPEVGENDAIVRELRVSGSLVPIGKKAGKEWQHRGYGKQLLGEAEEIAREAGKEKILVLSGIGVREYYRKLGYGRDGIYMSKSLD
;
A
#
# COMPACT_ATOMS: atom_id res chain seq x y z
N GLU A 1 -11.88 -17.13 2.71
CA GLU A 1 -12.52 -15.79 2.68
C GLU A 1 -11.40 -14.81 2.73
N VAL A 2 -11.47 -13.72 1.96
CA VAL A 2 -10.31 -12.82 1.86
C VAL A 2 -10.45 -11.75 2.93
N GLU A 3 -9.50 -11.75 3.86
CA GLU A 3 -9.48 -10.89 5.03
C GLU A 3 -8.25 -9.98 5.00
N MET A 4 -8.33 -8.83 5.66
CA MET A 4 -7.18 -7.95 5.83
C MET A 4 -6.38 -8.38 7.05
N VAL A 5 -5.07 -8.55 6.86
CA VAL A 5 -4.14 -8.95 7.92
C VAL A 5 -3.05 -7.89 8.06
N ARG A 6 -2.73 -7.54 9.31
CA ARG A 6 -1.70 -6.57 9.68
C ARG A 6 -0.61 -7.27 10.49
N ARG A 7 0.64 -7.08 10.09
CA ARG A 7 1.82 -7.55 10.84
C ARG A 7 2.79 -6.39 11.01
N GLU A 8 3.29 -6.19 12.22
CA GLU A 8 4.19 -5.09 12.55
C GLU A 8 5.53 -5.61 13.05
N TYR A 9 6.60 -4.92 12.70
CA TYR A 9 7.93 -5.23 13.17
C TYR A 9 8.86 -4.00 13.09
N GLU A 10 9.87 -3.99 13.94
CA GLU A 10 10.92 -2.96 13.89
C GLU A 10 11.95 -3.31 12.83
N ALA A 11 12.41 -2.31 12.08
CA ALA A 11 13.47 -2.48 11.09
C ALA A 11 14.27 -1.18 10.90
N ASN A 12 15.59 -1.27 11.14
CA ASN A 12 16.56 -0.17 10.99
C ASN A 12 16.11 1.11 11.71
N GLY A 13 15.75 0.98 12.99
CA GLY A 13 15.29 2.09 13.85
C GLY A 13 13.88 2.61 13.55
N GLY A 14 13.27 2.20 12.43
CA GLY A 14 11.90 2.56 12.07
C GLY A 14 10.92 1.41 12.29
N LYS A 15 9.65 1.66 11.97
CA LYS A 15 8.56 0.67 12.08
C LYS A 15 8.07 0.27 10.69
N GLU A 16 7.95 -1.02 10.46
CA GLU A 16 7.33 -1.59 9.26
C GLU A 16 5.97 -2.17 9.62
N ILE A 17 5.00 -1.92 8.76
CA ILE A 17 3.62 -2.40 8.86
C ILE A 17 3.32 -3.09 7.52
N PHE A 18 3.22 -4.41 7.57
CA PHE A 18 2.85 -5.25 6.44
C PHE A 18 1.35 -5.50 6.47
N LEU A 19 0.64 -4.89 5.52
CA LEU A 19 -0.79 -5.10 5.29
C LEU A 19 -0.96 -6.07 4.13
N SER A 20 -1.84 -7.06 4.28
CA SER A 20 -2.12 -8.03 3.23
C SER A 20 -3.61 -8.37 3.17
N MET A 21 -4.08 -8.68 1.96
CA MET A 21 -5.37 -9.33 1.75
C MET A 21 -5.08 -10.82 1.58
N GLU A 22 -5.51 -11.64 2.53
CA GLU A 22 -5.18 -13.06 2.63
C GLU A 22 -6.42 -13.94 2.53
N ASP A 23 -6.37 -14.99 1.71
CA ASP A 23 -7.32 -16.10 1.85
C ASP A 23 -6.80 -17.05 2.93
N THR A 24 -7.21 -16.78 4.17
CA THR A 24 -6.73 -17.46 5.38
C THR A 24 -6.99 -18.97 5.37
N LYS A 25 -8.00 -19.43 4.61
CA LYS A 25 -8.31 -20.86 4.46
C LYS A 25 -7.30 -21.61 3.60
N ASN A 26 -6.73 -20.93 2.61
CA ASN A 26 -5.82 -21.52 1.63
C ASN A 26 -4.36 -21.08 1.82
N ASP A 27 -4.09 -20.23 2.81
CA ASP A 27 -2.77 -19.66 3.10
C ASP A 27 -2.16 -18.92 1.88
N VAL A 28 -2.97 -18.07 1.23
CA VAL A 28 -2.58 -17.33 0.02
C VAL A 28 -2.70 -15.82 0.22
N ILE A 29 -1.64 -15.08 -0.11
CA ILE A 29 -1.66 -13.61 -0.21
C ILE A 29 -2.16 -13.18 -1.60
N VAL A 30 -3.27 -12.45 -1.64
CA VAL A 30 -3.87 -11.89 -2.86
C VAL A 30 -3.24 -10.55 -3.22
N GLY A 31 -2.85 -9.76 -2.23
CA GLY A 31 -2.16 -8.50 -2.40
C GLY A 31 -1.62 -7.99 -1.07
N TYR A 32 -0.69 -7.05 -1.11
CA TYR A 32 -0.09 -6.47 0.08
C TYR A 32 0.37 -5.03 -0.14
N CYS A 33 0.51 -4.32 0.98
CA CYS A 33 1.08 -2.99 1.10
C CYS A 33 2.15 -3.00 2.19
N ARG A 34 3.32 -2.46 1.87
CA ARG A 34 4.42 -2.27 2.83
C ARG A 34 4.44 -0.80 3.24
N LEU A 35 3.90 -0.52 4.41
CA LEU A 35 3.90 0.81 5.02
C LEU A 35 5.09 0.91 5.98
N ARG A 36 5.83 2.02 5.91
CA ARG A 36 6.96 2.31 6.79
C ARG A 36 6.77 3.66 7.48
N PHE A 37 7.01 3.68 8.79
CA PHE A 37 7.35 4.90 9.51
C PHE A 37 8.88 4.99 9.59
N PRO A 38 9.49 5.94 8.86
CA PRO A 38 10.94 6.02 8.74
C PRO A 38 11.59 6.49 10.03
N PHE A 39 12.89 6.22 10.14
CA PHE A 39 13.78 6.75 11.17
C PHE A 39 14.95 7.42 10.46
N ALA A 40 15.25 8.67 10.82
CA ALA A 40 16.29 9.51 10.22
C ALA A 40 16.29 9.50 8.65
N PRO A 41 15.18 9.88 7.99
CA PRO A 41 15.16 9.96 6.53
C PRO A 41 16.15 11.01 6.01
N HIS A 42 16.84 10.69 4.91
CA HIS A 42 17.82 11.60 4.28
C HIS A 42 17.27 12.32 3.04
N ARG A 43 16.11 11.86 2.52
CA ARG A 43 15.50 12.41 1.32
C ARG A 43 14.74 13.69 1.69
N PRO A 44 14.94 14.80 0.95
CA PRO A 44 14.28 16.07 1.28
C PRO A 44 12.75 16.02 1.16
N GLU A 45 12.21 15.06 0.39
CA GLU A 45 10.77 14.86 0.25
C GLU A 45 10.12 14.22 1.50
N VAL A 46 10.91 13.59 2.36
CA VAL A 46 10.43 12.76 3.49
C VAL A 46 10.76 13.42 4.82
N GLY A 47 9.74 13.89 5.52
CA GLY A 47 9.83 14.40 6.89
C GLY A 47 9.82 13.30 7.95
N GLU A 48 10.10 13.69 9.21
CA GLU A 48 10.04 12.80 10.37
C GLU A 48 8.60 12.37 10.72
N ASN A 49 7.62 13.23 10.40
CA ASN A 49 6.19 13.00 10.60
C ASN A 49 5.50 12.38 9.37
N ASP A 50 6.27 11.84 8.42
CA ASP A 50 5.72 11.23 7.21
C ASP A 50 5.64 9.71 7.31
N ALA A 51 4.75 9.12 6.52
CA ALA A 51 4.67 7.68 6.28
C ALA A 51 5.05 7.35 4.82
N ILE A 52 5.58 6.15 4.58
CA ILE A 52 6.02 5.73 3.25
C ILE A 52 5.42 4.37 2.89
N VAL A 53 4.60 4.33 1.84
CA VAL A 53 4.26 3.10 1.13
C VAL A 53 5.43 2.75 0.22
N ARG A 54 6.20 1.75 0.64
CA ARG A 54 7.39 1.27 -0.06
C ARG A 54 7.05 0.37 -1.24
N GLU A 55 5.96 -0.38 -1.12
CA GLU A 55 5.46 -1.27 -2.14
C GLU A 55 3.95 -1.45 -1.97
N LEU A 56 3.21 -1.41 -3.06
CA LEU A 56 1.82 -1.84 -3.16
C LEU A 56 1.73 -2.82 -4.32
N ARG A 57 1.31 -4.05 -4.04
CA ARG A 57 1.19 -5.10 -5.06
C ARG A 57 -0.13 -5.84 -4.88
N VAL A 58 -0.85 -6.03 -5.98
CA VAL A 58 -2.03 -6.88 -6.04
C VAL A 58 -1.81 -7.88 -7.15
N SER A 59 -1.95 -9.16 -6.84
CA SER A 59 -1.91 -10.22 -7.86
C SER A 59 -3.09 -10.01 -8.82
N GLY A 60 -2.79 -9.84 -10.10
CA GLY A 60 -3.81 -9.85 -11.14
C GLY A 60 -4.41 -11.25 -11.32
N SER A 61 -5.55 -11.34 -11.99
CA SER A 61 -6.24 -12.61 -12.25
C SER A 61 -5.30 -13.64 -12.89
N LEU A 62 -4.94 -14.69 -12.17
CA LEU A 62 -4.49 -15.94 -12.77
C LEU A 62 -5.73 -16.63 -13.33
N VAL A 63 -6.13 -16.29 -14.56
CA VAL A 63 -7.16 -17.07 -15.26
C VAL A 63 -6.52 -18.39 -15.69
N PRO A 64 -6.91 -19.56 -15.18
CA PRO A 64 -6.45 -20.82 -15.73
C PRO A 64 -6.92 -20.92 -17.18
N ILE A 65 -6.00 -21.26 -18.10
CA ILE A 65 -6.32 -21.44 -19.52
C ILE A 65 -7.50 -22.41 -19.64
N GLY A 66 -8.65 -21.94 -20.16
CA GLY A 66 -9.82 -22.76 -20.46
C GLY A 66 -11.05 -22.60 -19.53
N LYS A 67 -11.04 -21.74 -18.51
CA LYS A 67 -12.25 -21.42 -17.70
C LYS A 67 -12.81 -20.04 -18.02
N LYS A 68 -14.14 -19.88 -17.98
CA LYS A 68 -14.81 -18.58 -18.06
C LYS A 68 -14.43 -17.73 -16.84
N ALA A 69 -14.14 -16.46 -17.06
CA ALA A 69 -13.89 -15.47 -16.02
C ALA A 69 -15.09 -15.37 -15.06
N GLY A 70 -14.99 -16.02 -13.91
CA GLY A 70 -15.91 -15.90 -12.78
C GLY A 70 -15.10 -15.51 -11.54
N LYS A 71 -15.67 -14.71 -10.61
CA LYS A 71 -14.97 -14.11 -9.45
C LYS A 71 -13.69 -13.31 -9.73
N GLU A 72 -13.11 -13.35 -10.93
CA GLU A 72 -11.96 -12.54 -11.35
C GLU A 72 -12.23 -11.02 -11.33
N TRP A 73 -13.52 -10.64 -11.36
CA TRP A 73 -13.97 -9.28 -11.16
C TRP A 73 -13.85 -8.81 -9.69
N GLN A 74 -13.64 -9.72 -8.74
CA GLN A 74 -13.68 -9.51 -7.29
C GLN A 74 -12.38 -8.89 -6.74
N HIS A 75 -11.30 -8.85 -7.53
CA HIS A 75 -10.02 -8.24 -7.13
C HIS A 75 -9.91 -6.73 -7.48
N ARG A 76 -10.93 -6.15 -8.14
CA ARG A 76 -11.04 -4.71 -8.41
C ARG A 76 -11.35 -3.93 -7.13
N GLY A 77 -10.39 -3.86 -6.21
CA GLY A 77 -10.57 -3.08 -4.98
C GLY A 77 -9.45 -3.21 -3.97
N TYR A 78 -8.76 -4.36 -3.91
CA TYR A 78 -7.78 -4.63 -2.86
C TYR A 78 -6.64 -3.62 -2.81
N GLY A 79 -6.16 -3.13 -3.97
CA GLY A 79 -5.14 -2.08 -3.99
C GLY A 79 -5.61 -0.79 -3.31
N LYS A 80 -6.86 -0.38 -3.57
CA LYS A 80 -7.46 0.79 -2.94
C LYS A 80 -7.75 0.56 -1.45
N GLN A 81 -8.20 -0.64 -1.08
CA GLN A 81 -8.45 -1.00 0.32
C GLN A 81 -7.16 -1.01 1.14
N LEU A 82 -6.10 -1.66 0.63
CA LEU A 82 -4.78 -1.68 1.27
C LEU A 82 -4.17 -0.29 1.41
N LEU A 83 -4.34 0.56 0.39
CA LEU A 83 -3.86 1.93 0.45
C LEU A 83 -4.68 2.79 1.42
N GLY A 84 -6.00 2.61 1.45
CA GLY A 84 -6.89 3.28 2.40
C GLY A 84 -6.56 2.91 3.85
N GLU A 85 -6.36 1.63 4.14
CA GLU A 85 -5.92 1.18 5.47
C GLU A 85 -4.55 1.78 5.83
N ALA A 86 -3.62 1.85 4.87
CA ALA A 86 -2.32 2.48 5.11
C ALA A 86 -2.44 3.98 5.43
N GLU A 87 -3.37 4.69 4.78
CA GLU A 87 -3.70 6.10 5.07
C GLU A 87 -4.28 6.25 6.48
N GLU A 88 -5.23 5.40 6.89
CA GLU A 88 -5.83 5.45 8.23
C GLU A 88 -4.81 5.15 9.32
N ILE A 89 -4.00 4.09 9.17
CA ILE A 89 -2.94 3.75 10.14
C ILE A 89 -1.92 4.89 10.27
N ALA A 90 -1.58 5.55 9.17
CA ALA A 90 -0.69 6.71 9.19
C ALA A 90 -1.32 7.89 9.95
N ARG A 91 -2.61 8.19 9.69
CA ARG A 91 -3.34 9.26 10.38
C ARG A 91 -3.47 8.98 11.89
N GLU A 92 -3.81 7.76 12.27
CA GLU A 92 -3.89 7.33 13.69
C GLU A 92 -2.53 7.44 14.40
N ALA A 93 -1.43 7.24 13.67
CA ALA A 93 -0.07 7.39 14.19
C ALA A 93 0.42 8.85 14.20
N GLY A 94 -0.45 9.83 13.90
CA GLY A 94 -0.13 11.25 13.89
C GLY A 94 0.77 11.66 12.72
N LYS A 95 0.74 10.93 11.60
CA LYS A 95 1.48 11.28 10.39
C LYS A 95 0.72 12.31 9.57
N GLU A 96 1.45 13.27 9.01
CA GLU A 96 0.88 14.42 8.30
C GLU A 96 0.80 14.17 6.79
N LYS A 97 1.69 13.35 6.25
CA LYS A 97 1.79 13.05 4.82
C LYS A 97 2.15 11.59 4.58
N ILE A 98 1.57 11.01 3.54
CA ILE A 98 1.95 9.67 3.07
C ILE A 98 2.58 9.78 1.68
N LEU A 99 3.73 9.13 1.51
CA LEU A 99 4.45 9.04 0.24
C LEU A 99 4.38 7.62 -0.30
N VAL A 100 4.28 7.48 -1.63
CA VAL A 100 4.28 6.20 -2.32
C VAL A 100 5.45 6.16 -3.29
N LEU A 101 6.27 5.11 -3.17
CA LEU A 101 7.30 4.80 -4.15
C LEU A 101 6.66 4.21 -5.42
N SER A 102 6.25 5.10 -6.33
CA SER A 102 5.51 4.73 -7.54
C SER A 102 6.44 4.59 -8.75
N GLY A 103 6.37 3.43 -9.42
CA GLY A 103 6.88 3.29 -10.78
C GLY A 103 6.23 4.28 -11.76
N ILE A 104 6.95 4.68 -12.80
CA ILE A 104 6.51 5.74 -13.74
C ILE A 104 5.14 5.41 -14.36
N GLY A 105 4.94 4.17 -14.81
CA GLY A 105 3.72 3.72 -15.49
C GLY A 105 2.47 3.62 -14.61
N VAL A 106 2.62 3.70 -13.28
CA VAL A 106 1.49 3.57 -12.33
C VAL A 106 1.16 4.88 -11.61
N ARG A 107 1.83 5.99 -11.93
CA ARG A 107 1.55 7.30 -11.30
C ARG A 107 0.11 7.76 -11.48
N GLU A 108 -0.48 7.49 -12.64
CA GLU A 108 -1.87 7.88 -12.94
C GLU A 108 -2.90 7.17 -12.06
N TYR A 109 -2.58 5.96 -11.58
CA TYR A 109 -3.41 5.27 -10.60
C TYR A 109 -3.48 6.07 -9.29
N TYR A 110 -2.35 6.54 -8.79
CA TYR A 110 -2.29 7.33 -7.55
C TYR A 110 -2.92 8.72 -7.71
N ARG A 111 -2.78 9.37 -8.87
CA ARG A 111 -3.45 10.66 -9.15
C ARG A 111 -4.96 10.58 -8.97
N LYS A 112 -5.58 9.50 -9.46
CA LYS A 112 -7.02 9.25 -9.30
C LYS A 112 -7.45 9.05 -7.84
N LEU A 113 -6.50 8.79 -6.94
CA LEU A 113 -6.71 8.63 -5.50
C LEU A 113 -6.32 9.88 -4.70
N GLY A 114 -6.05 11.00 -5.38
CA GLY A 114 -5.74 12.29 -4.75
C GLY A 114 -4.25 12.52 -4.49
N TYR A 115 -3.36 11.67 -4.98
CA TYR A 115 -1.92 11.86 -4.81
C TYR A 115 -1.35 12.82 -5.86
N GLY A 116 -0.48 13.73 -5.42
CA GLY A 116 0.34 14.60 -6.26
C GLY A 116 1.73 14.04 -6.50
N ARG A 117 2.47 14.60 -7.46
CA ARG A 117 3.88 14.26 -7.66
C ARG A 117 4.74 15.00 -6.62
N ASP A 118 5.63 14.30 -5.94
CA ASP A 118 6.53 14.84 -4.92
C ASP A 118 7.93 14.24 -5.10
N GLY A 119 8.77 14.95 -5.84
CA GLY A 119 10.08 14.44 -6.28
C GLY A 119 9.99 13.12 -7.05
N ILE A 120 10.57 12.06 -6.47
CA ILE A 120 10.50 10.68 -7.00
C ILE A 120 9.25 9.90 -6.56
N TYR A 121 8.52 10.43 -5.58
CA TYR A 121 7.34 9.83 -4.97
C TYR A 121 6.04 10.37 -5.57
N MET A 122 4.94 9.71 -5.20
CA MET A 122 3.61 10.31 -5.20
C MET A 122 3.22 10.58 -3.75
N SER A 123 2.75 11.76 -3.39
CA SER A 123 2.39 12.07 -1.99
C SER A 123 0.97 12.61 -1.85
N LYS A 124 0.41 12.46 -0.65
CA LYS A 124 -0.92 12.94 -0.26
C LYS A 124 -0.85 13.41 1.21
N SER A 125 -1.39 14.60 1.49
CA SER A 125 -1.59 15.07 2.86
C SER A 125 -2.69 14.25 3.55
N LEU A 126 -2.50 13.96 4.83
CA LEU A 126 -3.42 13.17 5.66
C LEU A 126 -4.31 14.03 6.57
N ASP A 127 -4.35 15.35 6.32
CA ASP A 127 -5.28 16.28 6.97
C ASP A 127 -6.76 15.86 6.81
#